data_AF-A0A511N2X0-F1
#
_entry.id   AF-A0A511N2X0-F1
#
_cell.length_a   1.000
_cell.length_b   1.000
_cell.length_c   1.000
_cell.angle_alpha   90.00
_cell.angle_beta   90.00
_cell.angle_gamma   90.00
#
_symmetry.space_group_name_H-M   'P 1'
#
loop_
_entity.id
_entity.type
_entity.pdbx_description
1 polymer ?
#
loop_
_entity_poly.entity_id
_entity_poly.type
_entity_poly.pdbx_seq_one_letter_code
_entity_poly.pdbx_strand_id
1 'polypeptide(L)'
;MNMKRRYWVRFLADGSKPMMPTAGFYFEVIRELPDGRVVLVAWVEAFNELWCRNLITSPYLFPEAEFEFCLEVGEDWTPESRHPGLELLVVEVA
;
A
#
# COMPACT_ATOMS: atom_id res chain seq x y z
N MET A 1 7.30 23.74 7.10
CA MET A 1 7.79 22.35 7.23
C MET A 1 6.84 21.48 6.41
N ASN A 2 7.32 20.74 5.40
CA ASN A 2 6.44 19.79 4.70
C ASN A 2 6.15 18.65 5.66
N MET A 3 4.88 18.46 6.04
CA MET A 3 4.47 17.35 6.90
C MET A 3 4.28 16.10 6.03
N LYS A 4 4.81 14.96 6.49
CA LYS A 4 4.49 13.67 5.87
C LYS A 4 3.01 13.35 6.12
N ARG A 5 2.40 12.70 5.14
CA ARG A 5 1.05 12.13 5.19
C ARG A 5 1.15 10.64 4.98
N ARG A 6 0.19 9.89 5.52
CA ARG A 6 0.07 8.45 5.28
C ARG A 6 -0.85 8.21 4.08
N TYR A 7 -0.34 7.51 3.08
CA TYR A 7 -1.09 7.08 1.89
C TYR A 7 -1.37 5.59 1.99
N TRP A 8 -2.61 5.21 1.69
CA TRP A 8 -3.00 3.82 1.50
C TRP A 8 -2.90 3.47 0.03
N VAL A 9 -2.26 2.35 -0.27
CA VAL A 9 -2.11 1.86 -1.63
C VAL A 9 -2.44 0.39 -1.70
N ARG A 10 -3.05 0.00 -2.79
CA ARG A 10 -3.15 -1.39 -3.24
C ARG A 10 -2.29 -1.51 -4.47
N PHE A 11 -1.50 -2.56 -4.57
CA PHE A 11 -0.73 -2.79 -5.78
C PHE A 11 -0.49 -4.27 -6.04
N LEU A 12 -0.30 -4.58 -7.32
CA LEU A 12 0.09 -5.90 -7.77
C LEU A 12 1.62 -5.96 -7.83
N ALA A 13 2.22 -7.02 -7.29
CA ALA A 13 3.66 -7.20 -7.25
C ALA A 13 4.07 -8.64 -7.53
N ASP A 14 5.35 -8.84 -7.85
CA ASP A 14 5.99 -10.16 -7.91
C ASP A 14 6.19 -10.71 -6.48
N GLY A 15 5.52 -11.83 -6.17
CA GLY A 15 5.56 -12.48 -4.85
C GLY A 15 6.91 -13.11 -4.50
N SER A 16 7.83 -13.26 -5.47
CA SER A 16 9.17 -13.77 -5.22
C SER A 16 10.12 -12.73 -4.60
N LYS A 17 9.73 -11.45 -4.61
CA LYS A 17 10.59 -10.36 -4.11
C LYS A 17 10.63 -10.33 -2.57
N PRO A 18 11.82 -10.21 -1.97
CA PRO A 18 11.94 -10.09 -0.54
C PRO A 18 11.29 -8.80 -0.06
N MET A 19 10.37 -8.99 0.86
CA MET A 19 9.51 -7.97 1.42
C MET A 19 10.11 -7.51 2.76
N MET A 20 10.90 -6.44 2.74
CA MET A 20 11.51 -5.91 3.97
C MET A 20 10.68 -4.75 4.55
N PRO A 21 10.21 -4.83 5.80
CA PRO A 21 9.57 -3.69 6.45
C PRO A 21 10.59 -2.56 6.60
N THR A 22 10.19 -1.36 6.18
CA THR A 22 11.01 -0.16 6.29
C THR A 22 10.31 0.83 7.22
N ALA A 23 11.04 1.64 7.99
CA ALA A 23 10.40 2.61 8.88
C ALA A 23 9.50 3.58 8.08
N GLY A 24 8.22 3.67 8.44
CA GLY A 24 7.23 4.48 7.71
C GLY A 24 6.63 3.80 6.47
N PHE A 25 6.88 2.50 6.29
CA PHE A 25 6.38 1.70 5.17
C PHE A 25 6.02 0.28 5.63
N TYR A 26 4.75 -0.06 5.55
CA TYR A 26 4.22 -1.38 5.90
C TYR A 26 3.40 -1.92 4.73
N PHE A 27 3.46 -3.22 4.51
CA PHE A 27 2.61 -3.90 3.54
C PHE A 27 2.13 -5.26 4.09
N GLU A 28 1.06 -5.76 3.51
CA GLU A 28 0.44 -7.04 3.79
C GLU A 28 -0.03 -7.69 2.49
N VAL A 29 0.20 -9.00 2.35
CA VAL A 29 -0.32 -9.78 1.21
C VAL A 29 -1.78 -10.11 1.51
N ILE A 30 -2.69 -9.58 0.69
CA ILE A 30 -4.13 -9.86 0.82
C ILE A 30 -4.60 -10.95 -0.15
N ARG A 31 -3.82 -11.22 -1.20
CA ARG A 31 -4.14 -12.29 -2.17
C ARG A 31 -2.90 -12.76 -2.91
N GLU A 32 -2.74 -14.07 -3.03
CA GLU A 32 -1.79 -14.68 -3.95
C GLU A 32 -2.50 -15.06 -5.24
N LEU A 33 -1.89 -14.78 -6.39
CA LEU A 33 -2.40 -15.17 -7.70
C LEU A 33 -1.71 -16.44 -8.20
N PRO A 34 -2.38 -17.27 -9.02
CA PRO A 34 -1.80 -18.52 -9.52
C PRO A 34 -0.54 -18.35 -10.37
N ASP A 35 -0.29 -17.15 -10.90
CA ASP A 35 0.89 -16.81 -11.71
C ASP A 35 2.10 -16.34 -10.88
N GLY A 36 2.01 -16.43 -9.55
CA GLY A 36 3.08 -16.04 -8.62
C GLY A 36 3.09 -14.54 -8.27
N ARG A 37 2.20 -13.74 -8.85
CA ARG A 37 1.99 -12.36 -8.40
C ARG A 37 1.17 -12.32 -7.12
N VAL A 38 1.30 -11.24 -6.37
CA VAL A 38 0.58 -10.99 -5.12
C VAL A 38 -0.09 -9.63 -5.17
N VAL A 39 -1.31 -9.56 -4.64
CA VAL A 39 -1.97 -8.29 -4.34
C VAL A 39 -1.55 -7.89 -2.93
N LEU A 40 -0.89 -6.75 -2.85
CA LEU A 40 -0.45 -6.14 -1.61
C LEU A 40 -1.30 -4.94 -1.28
N VAL A 41 -1.45 -4.70 0.02
CA VAL A 41 -1.91 -3.44 0.56
C VAL A 41 -0.79 -2.86 1.40
N ALA A 42 -0.53 -1.56 1.26
CA ALA A 42 0.48 -0.88 2.05
C ALA A 42 0.00 0.47 2.56
N TRP A 43 0.59 0.89 3.68
CA TRP A 43 0.60 2.30 4.05
C TRP A 43 2.00 2.89 3.95
N VAL A 44 2.06 4.11 3.44
CA VAL A 44 3.30 4.78 3.07
C VAL A 44 3.29 6.19 3.62
N GLU A 45 4.25 6.51 4.48
CA GLU A 45 4.46 7.88 4.92
C GLU A 45 5.30 8.67 3.91
N ALA A 46 4.64 9.57 3.18
CA ALA A 46 5.24 10.36 2.11
C ALA A 46 4.79 11.82 2.16
N PHE A 47 5.54 12.72 1.51
CA PHE A 47 5.15 14.13 1.45
C PHE A 47 4.00 14.38 0.47
N ASN A 48 3.92 13.59 -0.59
CA ASN A 48 2.90 13.63 -1.63
C ASN A 48 2.79 12.26 -2.31
N GLU A 49 1.77 12.10 -3.16
CA GLU A 49 1.52 10.88 -3.93
C GLU A 49 2.69 10.49 -4.83
N LEU A 50 3.36 11.46 -5.46
CA LEU A 50 4.52 11.19 -6.32
C LEU A 50 5.66 10.53 -5.52
N TRP A 51 5.90 11.00 -4.30
CA TRP A 51 6.91 10.42 -3.42
C TRP A 51 6.49 9.02 -2.94
N CYS A 52 5.20 8.80 -2.67
CA CYS A 52 4.67 7.47 -2.36
C CYS A 52 4.91 6.50 -3.53
N ARG A 53 4.58 6.90 -4.76
CA ARG A 53 4.81 6.11 -5.98
C ARG A 53 6.29 5.75 -6.13
N ASN A 54 7.18 6.73 -6.05
CA ASN A 54 8.63 6.52 -6.18
C ASN A 54 9.21 5.58 -5.12
N LEU A 55 8.66 5.58 -3.89
CA LEU A 55 9.08 4.64 -2.86
C LEU A 55 8.70 3.22 -3.26
N ILE A 56 7.44 2.96 -3.60
CA ILE A 56 6.92 1.62 -3.94
C ILE A 56 7.62 1.08 -5.19
N THR A 57 7.73 1.89 -6.24
CA THR A 57 8.35 1.52 -7.52
C THR A 57 9.85 1.62 -7.51
N SER A 58 10.46 1.74 -6.34
CA SER A 58 11.91 1.70 -6.21
C SER A 58 12.45 0.36 -6.72
N PRO A 59 13.62 0.33 -7.40
CA PRO A 59 14.28 -0.91 -7.82
C PRO A 59 14.53 -1.92 -6.69
N TYR A 60 14.54 -1.43 -5.44
CA TYR A 60 14.75 -2.24 -4.24
C TYR A 60 13.46 -2.84 -3.66
N LEU A 61 12.30 -2.40 -4.13
CA LEU A 61 10.99 -2.89 -3.72
C LEU A 61 10.28 -3.52 -4.92
N PHE A 62 9.35 -2.80 -5.55
CA PHE A 62 8.49 -3.34 -6.60
C PHE A 62 8.54 -2.45 -7.85
N PRO A 63 9.62 -2.49 -8.65
CA PRO A 63 9.83 -1.59 -9.77
C PRO A 63 8.73 -1.66 -10.84
N GLU A 64 8.05 -2.80 -10.94
CA GLU A 64 6.96 -3.06 -11.91
C GLU A 64 5.59 -3.07 -11.24
N ALA A 65 5.45 -2.55 -10.02
CA ALA A 65 4.16 -2.52 -9.34
C ALA A 65 3.15 -1.67 -10.12
N GLU A 66 1.93 -2.19 -10.24
CA GLU A 66 0.76 -1.41 -10.67
C GLU A 66 -0.03 -0.99 -9.43
N PHE A 67 -0.21 0.31 -9.22
CA PHE A 67 -0.70 0.87 -7.95
C PHE A 67 -1.97 1.72 -8.10
N GLU A 68 -2.83 1.57 -7.09
CA GLU A 68 -4.03 2.36 -6.87
C GLU A 68 -4.00 2.95 -5.46
N PHE A 69 -4.39 4.22 -5.32
CA PHE A 69 -4.57 4.82 -4.00
C PHE A 69 -5.93 4.42 -3.45
N CYS A 70 -5.94 3.89 -2.23
CA CYS A 70 -7.16 3.41 -1.59
C CYS A 70 -7.73 4.52 -0.72
N LEU A 71 -8.97 4.93 -1.00
CA LEU A 71 -9.76 5.79 -0.12
C LEU A 71 -10.66 4.98 0.81
N GLU A 72 -10.88 3.70 0.49
CA GLU A 72 -11.73 2.77 1.24
C GLU A 72 -11.05 1.40 1.37
N VAL A 73 -11.50 0.62 2.35
CA VAL A 73 -11.06 -0.77 2.54
C VAL A 73 -11.75 -1.63 1.50
N GLY A 74 -10.98 -2.35 0.68
CA GLY A 74 -11.55 -3.28 -0.30
C GLY A 74 -12.25 -4.48 0.37
N GLU A 75 -13.25 -5.06 -0.30
CA GLU A 75 -13.98 -6.24 0.20
C GLU A 75 -13.07 -7.45 0.49
N ASP A 76 -11.91 -7.51 -0.16
CA ASP A 76 -10.93 -8.57 -0.02
C ASP A 76 -9.91 -8.36 1.12
N TRP A 77 -10.07 -7.30 1.92
CA TRP A 77 -9.17 -6.99 3.03
C TRP A 77 -9.73 -7.63 4.31
N THR A 78 -8.88 -8.34 5.05
CA THR A 78 -9.32 -8.98 6.30
C THR A 78 -9.44 -7.93 7.41
N PRO A 79 -10.24 -8.19 8.46
CA PRO A 79 -10.32 -7.30 9.62
C PRO A 79 -8.96 -7.03 10.28
N GLU A 80 -8.04 -7.99 10.24
CA GLU A 80 -6.68 -7.88 10.80
C GLU A 80 -5.80 -6.91 9.98
N SER A 81 -6.08 -6.74 8.69
CA SER A 81 -5.45 -5.72 7.85
C SER A 81 -5.88 -4.28 8.22
N ARG A 82 -6.87 -4.14 9.11
CA ARG A 82 -7.38 -2.86 9.64
C ARG A 82 -6.62 -2.50 10.93
N HIS A 83 -5.41 -1.96 10.81
CA HIS A 83 -4.65 -1.48 11.97
C HIS A 83 -5.31 -0.27 12.68
N PRO A 84 -5.25 -0.16 14.02
CA PRO A 84 -5.76 0.99 14.77
C PRO A 84 -5.05 2.32 14.42
N GLY A 85 -5.79 3.41 14.30
CA GLY A 85 -5.28 4.70 13.79
C GLY A 85 -5.30 4.81 12.26
N LEU A 86 -5.97 3.87 11.59
CA LEU A 86 -6.20 3.80 10.15
C LEU A 86 -7.65 4.02 9.77
N GLU A 87 -8.23 5.12 10.24
CA GLU A 87 -9.49 5.58 9.67
C GLU A 87 -9.16 6.14 8.28
N LEU A 88 -9.30 5.28 7.26
CA LEU A 88 -9.52 5.73 5.89
C LEU A 88 -10.66 6.74 5.97
N LEU A 89 -10.37 7.98 5.59
CA LEU A 89 -11.33 9.08 5.60
C LEU A 89 -12.53 8.66 4.73
N VAL A 90 -13.58 8.15 5.37
CA VAL A 90 -14.90 8.05 4.78
C VAL A 90 -15.35 9.48 4.53
N VAL A 91 -15.26 9.94 3.29
CA VAL A 91 -15.95 11.17 2.89
C VAL A 91 -17.38 10.76 2.63
N GLU A 92 -18.27 10.99 3.60
CA GLU A 92 -19.71 10.95 3.33
C GLU A 92 -20.01 11.98 2.22
N VAL A 93 -20.43 11.48 1.07
CA VAL A 93 -20.93 12.34 -0.02
C VAL A 93 -22.36 12.71 0.32
N ALA A 94 -22.58 14.00 0.59
CA ALA A 94 -23.91 14.60 0.74
C ALA A 94 -24.63 14.72 -0.61
#